data_AF-A0A660A637-F1
#
_entry.id   AF-A0A660A637-F1
#
_cell.length_a   1.000
_cell.length_b   1.000
_cell.length_c   1.000
_cell.angle_alpha   90.00
_cell.angle_beta   90.00
_cell.angle_gamma   90.00
#
_symmetry.space_group_name_H-M   'P 1'
#
loop_
_entity.id
_entity.type
_entity.pdbx_description
1 polymer ?
#
loop_
_entity_poly.entity_id
_entity_poly.type
_entity_poly.pdbx_seq_one_letter_code
_entity_poly.pdbx_strand_id
1 'polypeptide(L)'
;MKKTLTLLLALFAIGVTSSVRAEDEIKWELDPDTSPAIHVTISPENGTNKLHFTLPKGWSVSFKKKDSSANKSYSPVKINDKSLSEYCKPQHNNGTQGTKNTSPKVITSDSETNHCKLSFIYNDNHGDGGLPITVTVDKPNEGDELTLLYRADDGFFGGFTKLKDSQTLKKEKEKKERQLAEEKQIEEERKHVEQKQLEESMLKQIREEDHKPWHQRLSESIQQDQWWNFKGLFQ
;
A
#
# COMPACT_ATOMS: atom_id res chain seq x y z
N MET A 1 54.03 -4.88 -50.06
CA MET A 1 53.06 -4.02 -49.35
C MET A 1 52.66 -4.71 -48.06
N LYS A 2 53.08 -4.22 -46.88
CA LYS A 2 52.70 -4.78 -45.57
C LYS A 2 51.79 -3.76 -44.89
N LYS A 3 50.54 -4.12 -44.62
CA LYS A 3 49.54 -3.26 -43.97
C LYS A 3 49.51 -3.58 -42.48
N THR A 4 49.97 -2.65 -41.65
CA THR A 4 49.83 -2.71 -40.18
C THR A 4 48.44 -2.23 -39.81
N LEU A 5 47.69 -3.10 -39.13
CA LEU A 5 46.31 -2.87 -38.70
C LEU A 5 46.33 -2.52 -37.22
N THR A 6 46.14 -1.23 -36.92
CA THR A 6 46.10 -0.71 -35.55
C THR A 6 44.73 -1.01 -34.94
N LEU A 7 44.70 -1.93 -33.97
CA LEU A 7 43.54 -2.26 -33.16
C LEU A 7 43.34 -1.17 -32.09
N LEU A 8 42.30 -0.36 -32.22
CA LEU A 8 41.90 0.64 -31.23
C LEU A 8 41.05 -0.04 -30.15
N LEU A 9 41.65 -0.30 -28.99
CA LEU A 9 40.98 -0.85 -27.81
C LEU A 9 40.21 0.28 -27.11
N ALA A 10 38.91 0.37 -27.33
CA ALA A 10 38.06 1.29 -26.58
C ALA A 10 37.84 0.74 -25.17
N LEU A 11 38.61 1.25 -24.19
CA LEU A 11 38.33 1.06 -22.78
C LEU A 11 37.03 1.80 -22.43
N PHE A 12 35.91 1.09 -22.46
CA PHE A 12 34.71 1.50 -21.73
C PHE A 12 35.03 1.44 -20.24
N ALA A 13 35.46 2.57 -19.69
CA ALA A 13 35.46 2.78 -18.25
C ALA A 13 34.00 2.73 -17.79
N ILE A 14 33.56 1.57 -17.32
CA ILE A 14 32.36 1.46 -16.49
C ILE A 14 32.73 2.18 -15.20
N GLY A 15 32.42 3.47 -15.15
CA GLY A 15 32.42 4.24 -13.93
C GLY A 15 31.41 3.61 -13.00
N VAL A 16 31.87 2.73 -12.12
CA VAL A 16 31.12 2.33 -10.93
C VAL A 16 31.09 3.60 -10.09
N THR A 17 30.12 4.46 -10.33
CA THR A 17 29.77 5.49 -9.37
C THR A 17 29.32 4.72 -8.15
N SER A 18 30.20 4.55 -7.17
CA SER A 18 29.80 4.27 -5.81
C SER A 18 28.92 5.44 -5.42
N SER A 19 27.62 5.28 -5.62
CA SER A 19 26.63 6.11 -4.96
C SER A 19 26.92 5.93 -3.49
N VAL A 20 27.61 6.90 -2.90
CA VAL A 20 27.67 7.09 -1.47
C VAL A 20 26.21 7.19 -1.06
N ARG A 21 25.65 6.09 -0.60
CA ARG A 21 24.36 6.08 0.08
C ARG A 21 24.58 7.01 1.26
N ALA A 22 24.08 8.24 1.14
CA ALA A 22 23.63 8.94 2.34
C ALA A 22 22.78 7.92 3.08
N GLU A 23 23.09 7.66 4.35
CA GLU A 23 22.31 6.72 5.14
C GLU A 23 20.88 7.25 5.16
N ASP A 24 20.03 6.68 4.31
CA ASP A 24 18.62 7.03 4.18
C ASP A 24 18.01 6.82 5.57
N GLU A 25 17.82 7.93 6.28
CA GLU A 25 17.34 7.90 7.64
C GLU A 25 15.98 7.17 7.66
N ILE A 26 15.89 6.08 8.44
CA ILE A 26 14.67 5.27 8.54
C ILE A 26 13.56 6.18 9.07
N LYS A 27 12.47 6.30 8.29
CA LYS A 27 11.33 7.18 8.56
C LYS A 27 10.01 6.43 8.41
N TRP A 28 8.96 6.95 9.01
CA TRP A 28 7.62 6.39 8.85
C TRP A 28 7.03 6.76 7.50
N GLU A 29 6.47 5.78 6.80
CA GLU A 29 5.71 5.97 5.56
C GLU A 29 4.36 5.25 5.66
N LEU A 30 3.36 5.75 4.93
CA LEU A 30 2.04 5.14 4.85
C LEU A 30 2.12 3.79 4.14
N ASP A 31 1.52 2.77 4.75
CA ASP A 31 1.36 1.46 4.12
C ASP A 31 0.23 1.54 3.07
N PRO A 32 0.42 1.01 1.84
CA PRO A 32 -0.67 0.90 0.87
C PRO A 32 -1.87 0.09 1.39
N ASP A 33 -1.68 -0.85 2.32
CA ASP A 33 -2.73 -1.68 2.90
C ASP A 33 -3.48 -0.96 4.05
N THR A 34 -3.53 0.37 4.01
CA THR A 34 -4.32 1.21 4.93
C THR A 34 -5.80 1.20 4.54
N SER A 35 -6.69 1.25 5.52
CA SER A 35 -8.14 1.49 5.30
C SER A 35 -8.53 2.78 6.03
N PRO A 36 -8.10 3.95 5.53
CA PRO A 36 -8.25 5.20 6.26
C PRO A 36 -9.69 5.70 6.20
N ALA A 37 -10.38 5.74 7.33
CA ALA A 37 -11.49 6.69 7.49
C ALA A 37 -11.00 8.12 7.73
N ILE A 38 -9.75 8.27 8.18
CA ILE A 38 -9.13 9.55 8.49
C ILE A 38 -7.83 9.65 7.71
N HIS A 39 -7.67 10.74 6.98
CA HIS A 39 -6.43 11.05 6.27
C HIS A 39 -5.35 11.50 7.26
N VAL A 40 -4.19 10.85 7.21
CA VAL A 40 -3.03 11.14 8.07
C VAL A 40 -1.89 11.65 7.21
N THR A 41 -1.36 12.81 7.55
CA THR A 41 -0.17 13.38 6.94
C THR A 41 1.03 13.19 7.88
N ILE A 42 2.17 12.79 7.32
CA ILE A 42 3.40 12.56 8.08
C ILE A 42 4.39 13.65 7.70
N SER A 43 4.91 14.35 8.71
CA SER A 43 5.93 15.38 8.53
C SER A 43 7.17 14.99 9.35
N PRO A 44 8.32 14.74 8.68
CA PRO A 44 9.57 14.48 9.39
C PRO A 44 10.12 15.78 10.00
N GLU A 45 10.55 15.74 11.26
CA GLU A 45 11.11 16.90 11.96
C GLU A 45 12.27 16.46 12.87
N ASN A 46 13.51 16.82 12.46
CA ASN A 46 14.75 16.70 13.23
C ASN A 46 14.81 15.48 14.18
N GLY A 47 14.74 14.26 13.63
CA GLY A 47 14.85 13.00 14.38
C GLY A 47 13.54 12.47 14.99
N THR A 48 12.41 13.17 14.83
CA THR A 48 11.07 12.70 15.20
C THR A 48 10.10 12.77 14.01
N ASN A 49 8.95 12.11 14.11
CA ASN A 49 7.91 12.18 13.09
C ASN A 49 6.63 12.76 13.69
N LYS A 50 6.08 13.80 13.06
CA LYS A 50 4.77 14.36 13.41
C LYS A 50 3.69 13.75 12.51
N LEU A 51 2.68 13.18 13.15
CA LEU A 51 1.46 12.71 12.51
C LEU A 51 0.40 13.80 12.67
N HIS A 52 -0.11 14.29 11.55
CA HIS A 52 -1.17 15.29 11.50
C HIS A 52 -2.44 14.64 10.94
N PHE A 53 -3.54 14.72 11.67
CA PHE A 53 -4.83 14.21 11.22
C PHE A 53 -5.97 14.99 11.87
N THR A 54 -7.15 14.94 11.26
CA THR A 54 -8.35 15.59 11.81
C THR A 54 -9.29 14.51 12.33
N LEU A 55 -9.56 14.51 13.63
CA LEU A 55 -10.42 13.54 14.29
C LEU A 55 -11.87 14.06 14.30
N PRO A 56 -12.85 13.35 13.69
CA PRO A 56 -14.26 13.76 13.76
C PRO A 56 -14.78 13.80 15.20
N LYS A 57 -15.87 14.55 15.43
CA LYS A 57 -16.53 14.57 16.74
C LYS A 57 -17.08 13.19 17.09
N GLY A 58 -16.91 12.79 18.34
CA GLY A 58 -17.34 11.48 18.82
C GLY A 58 -16.48 10.33 18.32
N TRP A 59 -15.28 10.62 17.81
CA TRP A 59 -14.31 9.61 17.40
C TRP A 59 -13.13 9.59 18.35
N SER A 60 -12.55 8.39 18.47
CA SER A 60 -11.33 8.13 19.21
C SER A 60 -10.27 7.53 18.31
N VAL A 61 -9.01 7.79 18.63
CA VAL A 61 -7.85 7.17 18.02
C VAL A 61 -6.99 6.50 19.09
N SER A 62 -6.58 5.27 18.82
CA SER A 62 -5.61 4.53 19.63
C SER A 62 -4.45 4.09 18.77
N PHE A 63 -3.29 3.90 19.40
CA PHE A 63 -2.04 3.57 18.71
C PHE A 63 -1.60 2.18 19.13
N LYS A 64 -1.23 1.35 18.16
CA LYS A 64 -0.65 0.03 18.38
C LYS A 64 0.66 -0.07 17.64
N LYS A 65 1.70 -0.51 18.32
CA LYS A 65 2.98 -0.85 17.68
C LYS A 65 3.10 -2.36 17.65
N LYS A 66 3.44 -2.89 16.48
CA LYS A 66 3.80 -4.29 16.34
C LYS A 66 5.18 -4.46 16.95
N ASP A 67 5.25 -5.28 17.99
CA ASP A 67 6.49 -5.85 18.48
C ASP A 67 6.50 -7.33 18.09
N SER A 68 7.69 -7.90 17.98
CA SER A 68 8.10 -9.25 17.54
C SER A 68 7.23 -10.45 17.97
N SER A 69 6.23 -10.28 18.84
CA SER A 69 5.27 -11.33 19.23
C SER A 69 3.82 -10.87 19.47
N ALA A 70 3.50 -9.57 19.52
CA ALA A 70 2.14 -9.08 19.74
C ALA A 70 1.94 -7.60 19.37
N ASN A 71 0.70 -7.23 19.03
CA ASN A 71 0.29 -5.84 18.90
C ASN A 71 0.14 -5.21 20.30
N LYS A 72 1.13 -4.44 20.73
CA LYS A 72 1.11 -3.73 22.02
C LYS A 72 0.56 -2.31 21.83
N SER A 73 -0.15 -1.80 22.84
CA SER A 73 -0.53 -0.38 22.89
C SER A 73 0.73 0.47 22.83
N TYR A 74 0.73 1.48 21.95
CA TYR A 74 1.82 2.42 21.79
C TYR A 74 1.45 3.75 22.41
N SER A 75 2.43 4.37 23.07
CA SER A 75 2.28 5.67 23.71
C SER A 75 3.17 6.67 22.97
N PRO A 76 2.60 7.70 22.33
CA PRO A 76 3.38 8.70 21.64
C PRO A 76 4.13 9.61 22.62
N VAL A 77 5.15 10.31 22.14
CA VAL A 77 5.97 11.22 22.93
C VAL A 77 5.20 12.47 23.32
N LYS A 78 4.48 13.05 22.35
CA LYS A 78 3.69 14.28 22.52
C LYS A 78 2.35 14.17 21.81
N ILE A 79 1.35 14.83 22.38
CA ILE A 79 0.03 15.02 21.80
C ILE A 79 -0.23 16.52 21.80
N ASN A 80 -0.38 17.07 20.59
CA ASN A 80 -0.27 18.49 20.27
C ASN A 80 1.06 19.03 20.83
N ASP A 81 1.01 20.07 21.67
CA ASP A 81 2.21 20.71 22.21
C ASP A 81 2.66 20.15 23.56
N LYS A 82 1.88 19.24 24.15
CA LYS A 82 2.11 18.71 25.51
C LYS A 82 2.73 17.33 25.47
N SER A 83 3.66 17.09 26.40
CA SER A 83 4.23 15.76 26.60
C SER A 83 3.18 14.80 27.16
N LEU A 84 3.28 13.50 26.85
CA LEU A 84 2.31 12.52 27.36
C LEU A 84 2.22 12.54 28.89
N SER A 85 3.35 12.69 29.58
CA SER A 85 3.42 12.70 31.05
C SER A 85 2.64 13.84 31.71
N GLU A 86 2.40 14.95 31.01
CA GLU A 86 1.56 16.04 31.52
C GLU A 86 0.08 15.64 31.65
N TYR A 87 -0.41 14.76 30.77
CA TYR A 87 -1.79 14.28 30.81
C TYR A 87 -2.04 13.30 31.96
N CYS A 88 -0.98 12.75 32.54
CA CYS A 88 -1.04 11.76 33.62
C CYS A 88 -0.98 12.41 35.01
N LYS A 89 -0.73 13.73 35.07
CA LYS A 89 -0.73 14.45 36.34
C LYS A 89 -2.18 14.60 36.84
N PRO A 90 -2.45 14.35 38.13
CA PRO A 90 -3.77 14.58 38.70
C PRO A 90 -4.18 16.03 38.47
N GLN A 91 -5.29 16.23 37.76
CA GLN A 91 -5.85 17.56 37.60
C GLN A 91 -6.59 17.97 38.88
N HIS A 92 -6.02 18.91 39.64
CA HIS A 92 -6.74 19.61 40.69
C HIS A 92 -7.66 20.66 40.05
N ASN A 93 -8.85 20.23 39.62
CA ASN A 93 -9.83 21.14 39.05
C ASN A 93 -10.75 21.68 40.16
N ASN A 94 -10.43 22.87 40.69
CA ASN A 94 -11.43 23.75 41.30
C ASN A 94 -12.21 24.42 40.16
N GLY A 95 -13.54 24.32 40.21
CA GLY A 95 -14.40 24.31 39.03
C GLY A 95 -14.48 25.60 38.20
N THR A 96 -15.07 25.47 37.00
CA THR A 96 -15.84 26.54 36.35
C THR A 96 -16.81 25.93 35.33
N GLN A 97 -18.08 26.34 35.37
CA GLN A 97 -19.08 26.03 34.36
C GLN A 97 -18.81 26.82 33.07
N GLY A 98 -18.97 26.15 31.91
CA GLY A 98 -19.48 26.81 30.70
C GLY A 98 -18.47 27.37 29.68
N THR A 99 -17.30 26.77 29.47
CA THR A 99 -16.50 27.04 28.26
C THR A 99 -16.70 25.94 27.21
N LYS A 100 -16.72 26.31 25.92
CA LYS A 100 -16.71 25.33 24.82
C LYS A 100 -15.36 24.60 24.85
N ASN A 101 -15.35 23.29 25.07
CA ASN A 101 -14.14 22.49 25.02
C ASN A 101 -13.61 22.45 23.57
N THR A 102 -12.43 23.01 23.32
CA THR A 102 -11.76 23.01 22.00
C THR A 102 -10.55 22.08 21.95
N SER A 103 -10.34 21.24 22.96
CA SER A 103 -9.18 20.35 23.07
C SER A 103 -9.60 18.89 23.11
N PRO A 104 -8.75 17.96 22.63
CA PRO A 104 -9.07 16.54 22.69
C PRO A 104 -8.98 16.06 24.13
N LYS A 105 -9.84 15.11 24.49
CA LYS A 105 -9.71 14.36 25.73
C LYS A 105 -8.69 13.25 25.55
N VAL A 106 -7.57 13.33 26.27
CA VAL A 106 -6.53 12.30 26.27
C VAL A 106 -6.77 11.37 27.45
N ILE A 107 -7.06 10.09 27.16
CA ILE A 107 -7.28 9.07 28.18
C ILE A 107 -6.02 8.25 28.35
N THR A 108 -5.45 8.33 29.55
CA THR A 108 -4.28 7.55 29.96
C THR A 108 -4.68 6.49 30.97
N SER A 109 -4.00 5.36 30.95
CA SER A 109 -4.07 4.35 32.00
C SER A 109 -2.83 4.48 32.88
N ASP A 110 -3.02 4.62 34.19
CA ASP A 110 -1.93 4.44 35.14
C ASP A 110 -1.57 2.96 35.19
N SER A 111 -0.31 2.63 34.90
CA SER A 111 0.24 1.37 35.39
C SER A 111 0.84 1.62 36.77
N GLU A 112 0.65 0.69 37.69
CA GLU A 112 1.19 0.70 39.07
C GLU A 112 2.72 0.93 39.16
N THR A 113 3.40 0.99 38.01
CA THR A 113 4.86 1.03 37.82
C THR A 113 5.40 2.36 37.29
N ASN A 114 4.77 3.51 37.53
CA ASN A 114 5.23 4.85 37.09
C ASN A 114 5.32 5.08 35.57
N HIS A 115 4.79 4.18 34.75
CA HIS A 115 4.78 4.33 33.29
C HIS A 115 3.40 4.73 32.81
N CYS A 116 3.19 6.03 32.62
CA CYS A 116 1.97 6.51 32.01
C CYS A 116 1.81 5.97 30.59
N LYS A 117 0.67 5.34 30.32
CA LYS A 117 0.35 4.76 29.01
C LYS A 117 -0.87 5.43 28.41
N LEU A 118 -0.78 5.80 27.14
CA LEU A 118 -1.93 6.26 26.38
C LEU A 118 -2.87 5.07 26.13
N SER A 119 -4.15 5.26 26.43
CA SER A 119 -5.20 4.35 25.97
C SER A 119 -5.74 4.81 24.62
N PHE A 120 -6.29 6.03 24.57
CA PHE A 120 -6.80 6.64 23.35
C PHE A 120 -6.93 8.16 23.49
N ILE A 121 -6.99 8.85 22.36
CA ILE A 121 -7.34 10.26 22.25
C ILE A 121 -8.78 10.33 21.74
N TYR A 122 -9.63 11.12 22.36
CA TYR A 122 -11.05 11.23 22.05
C TYR A 122 -11.42 12.69 21.74
N ASN A 123 -12.23 12.89 20.71
CA ASN A 123 -12.77 14.20 20.37
C ASN A 123 -14.18 14.38 20.96
N ASP A 124 -14.23 14.99 22.14
CA ASP A 124 -15.47 15.41 22.82
C ASP A 124 -15.84 16.88 22.54
N ASN A 125 -15.27 17.49 21.50
CA ASN A 125 -15.53 18.88 21.16
C ASN A 125 -17.04 19.10 20.89
N HIS A 126 -17.58 20.16 21.47
CA HIS A 126 -18.99 20.52 21.30
C HIS A 126 -19.28 21.23 19.97
N GLY A 127 -18.26 21.73 19.27
CA GLY A 127 -18.40 22.30 17.92
C GLY A 127 -18.67 21.26 16.82
N ASP A 128 -19.14 21.72 15.67
CA ASP A 128 -19.50 20.84 14.53
C ASP A 128 -18.28 20.39 13.69
N GLY A 129 -17.11 20.97 13.95
CA GLY A 129 -15.87 20.69 13.19
C GLY A 129 -15.07 19.51 13.74
N GLY A 130 -14.38 18.80 12.84
CA GLY A 130 -13.33 17.86 13.21
C GLY A 130 -12.17 18.59 13.91
N LEU A 131 -11.51 17.91 14.84
CA LEU A 131 -10.46 18.48 15.65
C LEU A 131 -9.08 18.11 15.07
N PRO A 132 -8.23 19.08 14.70
CA PRO A 132 -6.88 18.79 14.25
C PRO A 132 -6.04 18.28 15.44
N ILE A 133 -5.43 17.11 15.25
CA ILE A 133 -4.56 16.47 16.22
C ILE A 133 -3.17 16.34 15.59
N THR A 134 -2.17 16.72 16.37
CA THR A 134 -0.77 16.47 16.05
C THR A 134 -0.22 15.47 17.06
N VAL A 135 0.39 14.40 16.60
CA VAL A 135 1.03 13.40 17.47
C VAL A 135 2.49 13.26 17.09
N THR A 136 3.39 13.44 18.05
CA THR A 136 4.82 13.18 17.85
C THR A 136 5.13 11.75 18.24
N VAL A 137 5.66 10.98 17.31
CA VAL A 137 6.06 9.58 17.49
C VAL A 137 7.57 9.42 17.37
N ASP A 138 8.09 8.37 18.01
CA ASP A 138 9.49 8.00 17.94
C ASP A 138 9.89 7.63 16.51
N LYS A 139 11.19 7.71 16.24
CA LYS A 139 11.79 7.23 15.00
C LYS A 139 11.56 5.71 14.86
N PRO A 140 11.20 5.21 13.67
CA PRO A 140 11.08 3.76 13.44
C PRO A 140 12.44 3.07 13.41
N ASN A 141 12.46 1.83 13.87
CA ASN A 141 13.52 0.86 13.54
C ASN A 141 13.11 0.03 12.32
N GLU A 142 14.07 -0.70 11.74
CA GLU A 142 13.78 -1.63 10.65
C GLU A 142 12.78 -2.71 11.09
N GLY A 143 11.69 -2.87 10.33
CA GLY A 143 10.62 -3.84 10.61
C GLY A 143 9.53 -3.34 11.56
N ASP A 144 9.62 -2.11 12.07
CA ASP A 144 8.60 -1.53 12.92
C ASP A 144 7.31 -1.21 12.13
N GLU A 145 6.16 -1.50 12.73
CA GLU A 145 4.83 -1.18 12.20
C GLU A 145 4.01 -0.45 13.27
N LEU A 146 3.44 0.70 12.92
CA LEU A 146 2.56 1.50 13.78
C LEU A 146 1.17 1.56 13.16
N THR A 147 0.16 1.14 13.91
CA THR A 147 -1.24 1.18 13.50
C THR A 147 -2.03 2.17 14.33
N LEU A 148 -2.68 3.12 13.68
CA LEU A 148 -3.69 4.00 14.25
C LEU A 148 -5.05 3.35 14.03
N LEU A 149 -5.81 3.15 15.10
CA LEU A 149 -7.15 2.54 15.07
C LEU A 149 -8.19 3.59 15.44
N TYR A 150 -9.20 3.74 14.59
CA TYR A 150 -10.27 4.72 14.76
C TYR A 150 -11.57 4.05 15.18
N ARG A 151 -12.25 4.62 16.17
CA ARG A 151 -13.56 4.14 16.65
C ARG A 151 -14.49 5.30 16.97
N ALA A 152 -15.76 5.17 16.63
CA ALA A 152 -16.80 6.10 17.02
C ALA A 152 -17.42 5.74 18.38
N ASP A 153 -18.20 6.66 18.96
CA ASP A 153 -18.85 6.53 20.27
C ASP A 153 -19.81 5.36 20.40
N ASP A 154 -20.46 5.00 19.30
CA ASP A 154 -21.36 3.83 19.20
C ASP A 154 -20.59 2.49 19.18
N GLY A 155 -19.26 2.54 19.25
CA GLY A 155 -18.38 1.37 19.14
C GLY A 155 -18.12 0.96 17.70
N PHE A 156 -18.62 1.70 16.70
CA PHE A 156 -18.36 1.43 15.29
C PHE A 156 -16.87 1.54 14.98
N PHE A 157 -16.35 0.55 14.27
CA PHE A 157 -14.96 0.56 13.82
C PHE A 157 -14.84 1.43 12.57
N GLY A 158 -14.24 2.61 12.74
CA GLY A 158 -14.08 3.58 11.66
C GLY A 158 -13.01 3.17 10.64
N GLY A 159 -12.02 2.36 11.03
CA GLY A 159 -10.95 1.93 10.14
C GLY A 159 -9.59 2.08 10.80
N PHE A 160 -8.54 2.03 9.98
CA PHE A 160 -7.17 2.08 10.49
C PHE A 160 -6.17 2.68 9.49
N THR A 161 -5.14 3.30 10.02
CA THR A 161 -3.96 3.74 9.27
C THR A 161 -2.75 2.95 9.74
N LYS A 162 -2.14 2.16 8.86
CA LYS A 162 -0.84 1.51 9.10
C LYS A 162 0.30 2.36 8.55
N LEU A 163 1.33 2.50 9.36
CA LEU A 163 2.60 3.09 9.02
C LEU A 163 3.67 2.01 9.16
N LYS A 164 4.57 1.94 8.18
CA LYS A 164 5.74 1.06 8.20
C LYS A 164 7.00 1.89 8.00
N ASP A 165 8.13 1.30 8.35
CA ASP A 165 9.41 1.91 8.04
C ASP A 165 9.65 1.95 6.52
N SER A 166 10.31 3.02 6.07
CA SER A 166 10.58 3.30 4.65
C SER A 166 11.43 2.23 3.97
N GLN A 167 12.32 1.55 4.71
CA GLN A 167 13.22 0.54 4.12
C GLN A 167 12.47 -0.77 3.85
N THR A 168 11.68 -1.25 4.80
CA THR A 168 10.82 -2.44 4.62
C THR A 168 9.80 -2.20 3.52
N LEU A 169 9.18 -1.02 3.46
CA LEU A 169 8.25 -0.68 2.38
C LEU A 169 8.92 -0.68 1.00
N LYS A 170 10.14 -0.12 0.88
CA LYS A 170 10.91 -0.20 -0.38
C LYS A 170 11.18 -1.64 -0.79
N LYS A 171 11.63 -2.50 0.15
CA LYS A 171 11.89 -3.93 -0.11
C LYS A 171 10.62 -4.68 -0.52
N GLU A 172 9.49 -4.43 0.13
CA GLU A 172 8.20 -5.03 -0.21
C GLU A 172 7.71 -4.60 -1.60
N LYS A 173 7.83 -3.30 -1.93
CA LYS A 173 7.46 -2.77 -3.26
C LYS A 173 8.30 -3.39 -4.37
N GLU A 174 9.63 -3.41 -4.21
CA GLU A 174 10.53 -4.02 -5.19
C GLU A 174 10.23 -5.50 -5.40
N LYS A 175 9.92 -6.25 -4.32
CA LYS A 175 9.52 -7.65 -4.43
C LYS A 175 8.19 -7.82 -5.17
N LYS A 176 7.18 -7.00 -4.87
CA LYS A 176 5.88 -7.02 -5.56
C LYS A 176 6.03 -6.68 -7.05
N GLU A 177 6.86 -5.70 -7.39
CA GLU A 177 7.14 -5.34 -8.79
C GLU A 177 7.81 -6.48 -9.56
N ARG A 178 8.80 -7.17 -8.96
CA ARG A 178 9.42 -8.34 -9.57
C ARG A 178 8.43 -9.48 -9.81
N GLN A 179 7.58 -9.78 -8.81
CA GLN A 179 6.54 -10.81 -8.95
C GLN A 179 5.55 -10.47 -10.06
N LEU A 180 5.12 -9.21 -10.13
CA LEU A 180 4.24 -8.74 -11.19
C LEU A 180 4.89 -8.82 -12.58
N ALA A 181 6.19 -8.53 -12.67
CA ALA A 181 6.94 -8.65 -13.92
C ALA A 181 7.07 -10.12 -14.36
N GLU A 182 7.33 -11.03 -13.43
CA GLU A 182 7.39 -12.48 -13.69
C GLU A 182 6.02 -13.02 -14.13
N GLU A 183 4.94 -12.62 -13.45
CA GLU A 183 3.58 -13.02 -13.81
C GLU A 183 3.19 -12.53 -15.21
N LYS A 184 3.56 -11.30 -15.57
CA LYS A 184 3.36 -10.78 -16.94
C LYS A 184 4.13 -11.57 -17.99
N GLN A 185 5.38 -11.95 -17.71
CA GLN A 185 6.16 -12.78 -18.63
C GLN A 185 5.52 -14.16 -18.84
N ILE A 186 5.06 -14.79 -17.75
CA ILE A 186 4.36 -16.08 -17.82
C ILE A 186 3.05 -15.95 -18.63
N GLU A 187 2.30 -14.87 -18.46
CA GLU A 187 1.07 -14.63 -19.21
C GLU A 187 1.35 -14.40 -20.71
N GLU A 188 2.40 -13.65 -21.05
CA GLU A 188 2.83 -13.44 -22.44
C GLU A 188 3.29 -14.75 -23.09
N GLU A 189 4.07 -15.58 -22.39
CA GLU A 189 4.46 -16.90 -22.87
C GLU A 189 3.25 -17.82 -23.10
N ARG A 190 2.27 -17.82 -22.17
CA ARG A 190 1.02 -18.58 -22.33
C ARG A 190 0.25 -18.15 -23.57
N LYS A 191 0.08 -16.84 -23.80
CA LYS A 191 -0.61 -16.30 -24.99
C LYS A 191 0.12 -16.70 -26.27
N HIS A 192 1.45 -16.64 -26.28
CA HIS A 192 2.23 -17.03 -27.44
C HIS A 192 2.15 -18.54 -27.73
N VAL A 193 2.12 -19.39 -26.70
CA VAL A 193 1.91 -20.84 -26.87
C VAL A 193 0.50 -21.14 -27.40
N GLU A 194 -0.53 -20.48 -26.87
CA GLU A 194 -1.91 -20.63 -27.35
C GLU A 194 -2.05 -20.21 -28.81
N GLN A 195 -1.42 -19.10 -29.20
CA GLN A 195 -1.40 -18.64 -30.59
C GLN A 195 -0.73 -19.67 -31.50
N LYS A 196 0.42 -20.24 -31.10
CA LYS A 196 1.08 -21.30 -31.86
C LYS A 196 0.24 -22.55 -32.01
N GLN A 197 -0.44 -22.98 -30.95
CA GLN A 197 -1.36 -24.13 -31.01
C GLN A 197 -2.53 -23.87 -31.96
N LEU A 198 -3.07 -22.65 -31.97
CA LEU A 198 -4.11 -22.25 -32.91
C LEU A 198 -3.58 -22.29 -34.35
N GLU A 199 -2.42 -21.70 -34.61
CA GLU A 199 -1.77 -21.72 -35.93
C GLU A 199 -1.50 -23.16 -36.41
N GLU A 200 -0.96 -24.04 -35.56
CA GLU A 200 -0.72 -25.45 -35.87
C GLU A 200 -2.03 -26.21 -36.15
N SER A 201 -3.09 -25.94 -35.39
CA SER A 201 -4.41 -26.55 -35.61
C SER A 201 -4.99 -26.14 -36.97
N MET A 202 -4.82 -24.86 -37.35
CA MET A 202 -5.29 -24.32 -38.61
C MET A 202 -4.48 -24.89 -39.79
N LEU A 203 -3.15 -24.98 -39.65
CA LEU A 203 -2.26 -25.63 -40.62
C LEU A 203 -2.60 -27.12 -40.82
N LYS A 204 -2.96 -27.82 -39.74
CA LYS A 204 -3.41 -29.21 -39.80
C LYS A 204 -4.72 -29.33 -40.58
N GLN A 205 -5.69 -28.45 -40.33
CA GLN A 205 -6.95 -28.41 -41.06
C GLN A 205 -6.74 -28.15 -42.55
N ILE A 206 -5.92 -27.15 -42.91
CA ILE A 206 -5.59 -26.86 -44.33
C ILE A 206 -4.96 -28.07 -44.99
N ARG A 207 -4.03 -28.75 -44.30
CA ARG A 207 -3.41 -29.96 -44.83
C ARG A 207 -4.45 -31.07 -45.02
N GLU A 208 -5.34 -31.29 -44.06
CA GLU A 208 -6.40 -32.30 -44.17
C GLU A 208 -7.34 -31.99 -45.34
N GLU A 209 -7.75 -30.73 -45.53
CA GLU A 209 -8.54 -30.27 -46.68
C GLU A 209 -7.79 -30.47 -48.00
N ASP A 210 -6.48 -30.18 -48.05
CA ASP A 210 -5.63 -30.36 -49.23
C ASP A 210 -5.42 -31.82 -49.65
N HIS A 211 -5.62 -32.78 -48.74
CA HIS A 211 -5.57 -34.21 -49.05
C HIS A 211 -6.94 -34.78 -49.41
N LYS A 212 -8.04 -34.02 -49.28
CA LYS A 212 -9.37 -34.47 -49.73
C LYS A 212 -9.43 -34.50 -51.26
N PRO A 213 -9.95 -35.58 -51.89
CA PRO A 213 -10.16 -35.61 -53.32
C PRO A 213 -11.23 -34.58 -53.76
N TRP A 214 -11.08 -34.03 -54.98
CA TRP A 214 -11.84 -32.87 -55.46
C TRP A 214 -13.37 -33.04 -55.41
N HIS A 215 -13.88 -34.26 -55.58
CA HIS A 215 -15.31 -34.58 -55.51
C HIS A 215 -15.89 -34.43 -54.09
N GLN A 216 -15.08 -34.68 -53.05
CA GLN A 216 -15.50 -34.55 -51.65
C GLN A 216 -15.57 -33.07 -51.25
N ARG A 217 -14.58 -32.27 -51.67
CA ARG A 217 -14.58 -30.80 -51.51
C ARG A 217 -15.76 -30.15 -52.23
N LEU A 218 -16.08 -30.62 -53.45
CA LEU A 218 -17.22 -30.11 -54.21
C LEU A 218 -18.55 -30.44 -53.54
N SER A 219 -18.73 -31.67 -53.02
CA SER A 219 -19.97 -32.05 -52.33
C SER A 219 -20.17 -31.29 -51.01
N GLU A 220 -19.10 -31.05 -50.25
CA GLU A 220 -19.13 -30.29 -48.99
C GLU A 220 -19.40 -28.80 -49.27
N SER A 221 -18.78 -28.21 -50.29
CA SER A 221 -19.04 -26.83 -50.75
C SER A 221 -20.50 -26.64 -51.20
N ILE A 222 -21.04 -27.57 -52.00
CA ILE A 222 -22.44 -27.50 -52.45
C ILE A 222 -23.42 -27.67 -51.27
N GLN A 223 -23.10 -28.49 -50.27
CA GLN A 223 -23.94 -28.66 -49.08
C GLN A 223 -23.86 -27.48 -48.09
N GLN A 224 -22.71 -26.83 -47.90
CA GLN A 224 -22.58 -25.72 -46.95
C GLN A 224 -23.06 -24.38 -47.52
N ASP A 225 -22.69 -24.02 -48.76
CA ASP A 225 -23.03 -22.70 -49.32
C ASP A 225 -24.46 -22.62 -49.88
N GLN A 226 -25.03 -23.72 -50.39
CA GLN A 226 -26.37 -23.64 -50.97
C GLN A 226 -27.50 -23.73 -49.93
N TRP A 227 -27.31 -24.44 -48.81
CA TRP A 227 -28.36 -24.60 -47.80
C TRP A 227 -28.56 -23.36 -46.92
N TRP A 228 -27.50 -22.59 -46.65
CA TRP A 228 -27.62 -21.31 -45.93
C TRP A 228 -28.30 -20.23 -46.79
N ASN A 229 -28.00 -20.18 -48.08
CA ASN A 229 -28.65 -19.26 -49.02
C ASN A 229 -30.13 -19.64 -49.30
N PHE A 230 -30.48 -20.93 -49.25
CA PHE A 230 -31.87 -21.37 -49.44
C PHE A 230 -32.77 -21.13 -48.22
N LYS A 231 -32.24 -21.16 -46.98
CA LYS A 231 -33.05 -20.91 -45.77
C LYS A 231 -33.45 -19.44 -45.56
N GLY A 232 -32.73 -18.49 -46.16
CA GLY A 232 -33.09 -17.06 -46.13
C GLY A 232 -34.10 -16.62 -47.21
N LEU A 233 -34.41 -17.49 -48.17
CA LEU A 233 -35.30 -17.21 -49.31
C LEU A 233 -36.77 -17.61 -49.06
N PHE A 234 -37.10 -18.16 -47.89
CA PHE A 234 -38.46 -18.60 -47.52
C PHE A 234 -38.99 -17.91 -46.25
N GLN A 235 -38.60 -16.67 -45.97
CA GLN A 235 -39.21 -15.85 -44.94
C GLN A 235 -40.10 -14.75 -45.54
#